data_AF-Q22NZ9-F1
#
_entry.id   AF-Q22NZ9-F1
#
_cell.length_a   1.000
_cell.length_b   1.000
_cell.length_c   1.000
_cell.angle_alpha   90.00
_cell.angle_beta   90.00
_cell.angle_gamma   90.00
#
_symmetry.space_group_name_H-M   'P 1'
#
loop_
_entity.id
_entity.type
_entity.pdbx_description
1 polymer ?
#
loop_
_entity_poly.entity_id
_entity_poly.type
_entity_poly.pdbx_seq_one_letter_code
_entity_poly.pdbx_strand_id
1 'polypeptide(L)'
;MKKFSPLVFLILVVQLTAKKLPIKHIVVLMMENRSFDHLLGWMTLGGQYGNKNVNGLTGNECNFSLNGTKICVQPNAQDCSAYDPGHEPQTTTERIFNCVYKPQDSNSEDPCVNHSSLKQQPNMLGFVAAAEREGDDGLTEMTSFLPQDIPILSTLANEFALFDHYFSSYPGCTNPNRMFVHMGTCDGCVDNEQERGQIKNTTLQEVLEKNGLSWKYYYEDDPVEWFLWIEYFNQNFNNTAKVAQMEQFYTDAQNGNLANYTFINPTETVRPNMNNTRSFGLPNDQHPDHSVKEGERLMKNVYEALRNGPKWNETLFIITYDEHGGFYDHVPPPQEGVPNPDGKVNAEGFNFDRLGIRVPTIVISPWIEKGLLIKEPQQQQKPFNTSQFEHSSIISTVMKIFNLEYNFSKRTEWAATFDDIINRTSPRTDCPTQLAYIPPPTKPEVAQIYSRNIKPTVVSKVKRMCKEYRSNDPHCGKNIKTFRDYASFLEIEMKHLSS
;
A
#
# COMPACT_ATOMS: atom_id res chain seq x y z
N MET A 1 -51.57 -17.44 52.99
CA MET A 1 -51.01 -17.66 51.63
C MET A 1 -51.34 -16.42 50.83
N LYS A 2 -50.44 -15.63 50.21
CA LYS A 2 -49.02 -15.72 49.90
C LYS A 2 -48.40 -14.32 50.10
N LYS A 3 -47.15 -14.28 50.58
CA LYS A 3 -46.28 -13.09 50.61
C LYS A 3 -45.91 -12.69 49.18
N PHE A 4 -45.88 -11.40 48.86
CA PHE A 4 -45.08 -10.86 47.77
C PHE A 4 -44.14 -9.79 48.33
N SER A 5 -42.85 -10.01 48.08
CA SER A 5 -41.70 -9.19 48.48
C SER A 5 -41.47 -8.07 47.47
N PRO A 6 -40.98 -6.88 47.86
CA PRO A 6 -40.52 -5.88 46.92
C PRO A 6 -39.10 -6.24 46.49
N LEU A 7 -38.92 -6.78 45.28
CA LEU A 7 -37.59 -6.91 44.70
C LEU A 7 -37.30 -5.64 43.91
N VAL A 8 -36.43 -4.81 44.49
CA VAL A 8 -35.80 -3.65 43.84
C VAL A 8 -35.04 -4.16 42.61
N PHE A 9 -35.51 -3.79 41.41
CA PHE A 9 -34.75 -3.96 40.17
C PHE A 9 -33.69 -2.85 40.12
N LEU A 10 -32.49 -3.14 40.61
CA LEU A 10 -31.31 -2.33 40.35
C LEU A 10 -30.82 -2.70 38.94
N ILE A 11 -31.25 -1.95 37.93
CA ILE A 11 -30.67 -2.06 36.58
C ILE A 11 -29.28 -1.43 36.66
N LEU A 12 -28.25 -2.27 36.81
CA LEU A 12 -26.87 -1.85 36.63
C LEU A 12 -26.68 -1.63 35.11
N VAL A 13 -26.88 -0.39 34.66
CA VAL A 13 -26.37 0.03 33.35
C VAL A 13 -24.86 0.12 33.51
N VAL A 14 -24.16 -0.98 33.21
CA VAL A 14 -22.72 -0.93 32.97
C VAL A 14 -22.56 -0.16 31.66
N GLN A 15 -22.39 1.15 31.74
CA GLN A 15 -21.74 1.89 30.65
C GLN A 15 -20.33 1.33 30.56
N LEU A 16 -20.12 0.39 29.64
CA LEU A 16 -18.79 0.07 29.14
C LEU A 16 -18.25 1.35 28.51
N THR A 17 -17.52 2.16 29.28
CA THR A 17 -16.78 3.30 28.73
C THR A 17 -15.77 2.73 27.74
N ALA A 18 -15.94 3.01 26.45
CA ALA A 18 -14.97 2.63 25.43
C ALA A 18 -13.58 3.07 25.89
N LYS A 19 -12.60 2.14 25.82
CA LYS A 19 -11.22 2.41 26.23
C LYS A 19 -10.71 3.58 25.39
N LYS A 20 -10.49 4.74 26.03
CA LYS A 20 -9.88 5.89 25.34
C LYS A 20 -8.44 5.56 25.01
N LEU A 21 -8.14 5.43 23.72
CA LEU A 21 -6.79 5.17 23.24
C LEU A 21 -5.92 6.44 23.37
N PRO A 22 -4.60 6.29 23.60
CA PRO A 22 -3.68 7.42 23.72
C PRO A 22 -3.33 8.07 22.37
N ILE A 23 -3.81 7.49 21.27
CA ILE A 23 -3.49 7.92 19.91
C ILE A 23 -4.29 9.17 19.53
N LYS A 24 -3.58 10.18 19.00
CA LYS A 24 -4.15 11.42 18.45
C LYS A 24 -3.74 11.66 17.00
N HIS A 25 -2.68 11.00 16.55
CA HIS A 25 -2.09 11.13 15.22
C HIS A 25 -1.96 9.74 14.60
N ILE A 26 -2.54 9.54 13.42
CA ILE A 26 -2.38 8.32 12.62
C ILE A 26 -1.63 8.72 11.36
N VAL A 27 -0.46 8.10 11.13
CA VAL A 27 0.38 8.34 9.96
C VAL A 27 0.37 7.07 9.12
N VAL A 28 0.05 7.18 7.84
CA VAL A 28 0.07 6.08 6.87
C VAL A 28 1.13 6.38 5.83
N LEU A 29 2.12 5.49 5.71
CA LEU A 29 3.05 5.43 4.59
C LEU A 29 2.65 4.25 3.73
N MET A 30 2.18 4.51 2.51
CA MET A 30 1.83 3.47 1.54
C MET A 30 2.91 3.43 0.46
N MET A 31 3.62 2.31 0.42
CA MET A 31 4.63 1.98 -0.58
C MET A 31 3.97 1.31 -1.79
N GLU A 32 4.75 1.00 -2.82
CA GLU A 32 4.24 0.42 -4.07
C GLU A 32 4.65 -1.02 -4.31
N ASN A 33 3.69 -1.81 -4.79
CA ASN A 33 3.88 -2.93 -5.70
C ASN A 33 4.85 -4.01 -5.20
N ARG A 34 4.63 -4.53 -3.99
CA ARG A 34 5.40 -5.66 -3.41
C ARG A 34 4.51 -6.61 -2.63
N SER A 35 4.58 -7.89 -2.99
CA SER A 35 3.93 -8.96 -2.23
C SER A 35 4.59 -9.16 -0.86
N PHE A 36 3.85 -9.75 0.08
CA PHE A 36 4.38 -10.07 1.40
C PHE A 36 5.60 -11.00 1.30
N ASP A 37 5.50 -12.10 0.56
CA ASP A 37 6.60 -13.06 0.46
C ASP A 37 7.84 -12.52 -0.26
N HIS A 38 7.66 -11.57 -1.19
CA HIS A 38 8.78 -10.95 -1.88
C HIS A 38 9.72 -10.20 -0.93
N LEU A 39 9.17 -9.52 0.08
CA LEU A 39 9.97 -8.76 1.05
C LEU A 39 10.20 -9.54 2.35
N LEU A 40 9.14 -10.08 2.96
CA LEU A 40 9.18 -10.63 4.31
C LEU A 40 9.01 -12.15 4.38
N GLY A 41 8.87 -12.82 3.22
CA GLY A 41 8.66 -14.26 3.16
C GLY A 41 9.79 -15.06 3.82
N TRP A 42 11.04 -14.64 3.67
CA TRP A 42 12.20 -15.32 4.23
C TRP A 42 12.51 -14.98 5.69
N MET A 43 11.64 -14.24 6.40
CA MET A 43 11.77 -14.10 7.85
C MET A 43 11.80 -15.45 8.58
N THR A 44 11.30 -16.52 7.96
CA THR A 44 11.33 -17.91 8.47
C THR A 44 12.75 -18.49 8.64
N LEU A 45 13.76 -17.99 7.89
CA LEU A 45 15.13 -18.56 7.90
C LEU A 45 15.91 -18.28 9.20
N GLY A 46 15.38 -17.46 10.11
CA GLY A 46 16.04 -17.14 11.38
C GLY A 46 17.13 -16.07 11.23
N GLY A 47 18.12 -16.08 12.14
CA GLY A 47 19.17 -15.05 12.19
C GLY A 47 18.78 -13.81 12.99
N GLN A 48 19.49 -12.70 12.80
CA GLN A 48 19.27 -11.45 13.56
C GLN A 48 17.85 -10.90 13.40
N TYR A 49 17.23 -11.13 12.24
CA TYR A 49 15.93 -10.57 11.86
C TYR A 49 14.83 -11.61 11.64
N GLY A 50 15.11 -12.89 11.90
CA GLY A 50 14.17 -13.95 11.57
C GLY A 50 13.10 -14.16 12.63
N ASN A 51 11.88 -14.45 12.17
CA ASN A 51 10.75 -14.86 12.97
C ASN A 51 10.10 -16.11 12.35
N LYS A 52 10.36 -17.28 12.95
CA LYS A 52 9.87 -18.59 12.47
C LYS A 52 8.35 -18.76 12.55
N ASN A 53 7.65 -17.88 13.26
CA ASN A 53 6.20 -17.97 13.43
C ASN A 53 5.41 -17.26 12.32
N VAL A 54 6.10 -16.44 11.52
CA VAL A 54 5.54 -15.76 10.34
C VAL A 54 5.05 -16.80 9.35
N ASN A 55 3.86 -16.58 8.80
CA ASN A 55 3.37 -17.32 7.65
C ASN A 55 4.12 -16.88 6.37
N GLY A 56 5.37 -17.33 6.24
CA GLY A 56 6.28 -17.00 5.14
C GLY A 56 6.81 -18.24 4.41
N LEU A 57 7.82 -18.04 3.58
CA LEU A 57 8.37 -19.03 2.66
C LEU A 57 9.14 -20.16 3.39
N THR A 58 9.06 -21.37 2.86
CA THR A 58 9.86 -22.52 3.29
C THR A 58 11.02 -22.83 2.34
N GLY A 59 10.98 -22.27 1.13
CA GLY A 59 11.89 -22.56 0.03
C GLY A 59 11.46 -23.73 -0.87
N ASN A 60 10.29 -24.32 -0.61
CA ASN A 60 9.71 -25.38 -1.41
C ASN A 60 8.57 -24.90 -2.31
N GLU A 61 8.20 -23.63 -2.18
CA GLU A 61 7.17 -22.97 -2.98
C GLU A 61 7.68 -22.80 -4.41
N CYS A 62 6.92 -23.32 -5.38
CA CYS A 62 7.33 -23.32 -6.77
C CYS A 62 6.14 -23.14 -7.71
N ASN A 63 6.40 -22.48 -8.82
CA ASN A 63 5.51 -22.33 -9.97
C ASN A 63 6.09 -23.11 -11.17
N PHE A 64 5.33 -23.20 -12.26
CA PHE A 64 5.72 -23.91 -13.46
C PHE A 64 5.67 -22.97 -14.67
N SER A 65 6.68 -23.07 -15.53
CA SER A 65 6.66 -22.44 -16.84
C SER A 65 5.67 -23.14 -17.79
N LEU A 66 5.39 -22.50 -18.92
CA LEU A 66 4.55 -23.02 -20.00
C LEU A 66 5.08 -24.35 -20.57
N ASN A 67 6.39 -24.60 -20.47
CA ASN A 67 7.00 -25.88 -20.89
C ASN A 67 7.08 -26.92 -19.75
N GLY A 68 6.55 -26.63 -18.56
CA GLY A 68 6.53 -27.51 -17.40
C GLY A 68 7.79 -27.50 -16.55
N THR A 69 8.72 -26.57 -16.80
CA THR A 69 9.91 -26.39 -15.94
C THR A 69 9.49 -25.83 -14.59
N LYS A 70 9.95 -26.48 -13.53
CA LYS A 70 9.68 -26.07 -12.14
C LYS A 70 10.62 -24.93 -11.74
N ILE A 71 10.06 -23.79 -11.33
CA ILE A 71 10.79 -22.61 -10.84
C ILE A 71 10.36 -22.36 -9.40
N CYS A 72 11.31 -22.43 -8.47
CA CYS A 72 11.05 -22.27 -7.04
C CYS A 72 11.49 -20.90 -6.55
N VAL A 73 10.90 -20.44 -5.45
CA VAL A 73 11.29 -19.19 -4.80
C VAL A 73 12.79 -19.18 -4.50
N GLN A 74 13.46 -18.04 -4.74
CA GLN A 74 14.88 -17.87 -4.49
C GLN A 74 15.16 -16.58 -3.71
N PRO A 75 16.05 -16.63 -2.69
CA PRO A 75 16.44 -15.46 -1.89
C PRO A 75 17.52 -14.63 -2.60
N ASN A 76 17.24 -14.18 -3.83
CA ASN A 76 18.20 -13.50 -4.71
C ASN A 76 17.60 -12.27 -5.42
N ALA A 77 16.56 -11.67 -4.83
CA ALA A 77 15.99 -10.44 -5.36
C ALA A 77 17.07 -9.35 -5.50
N GLN A 78 16.95 -8.57 -6.56
CA GLN A 78 17.84 -7.45 -6.85
C GLN A 78 17.25 -6.17 -6.28
N ASP A 79 18.11 -5.21 -5.89
CA ASP A 79 17.66 -3.91 -5.36
C ASP A 79 16.71 -3.17 -6.31
N CYS A 80 16.90 -3.32 -7.61
CA CYS A 80 15.93 -2.93 -8.64
C CYS A 80 15.65 -4.17 -9.49
N SER A 81 14.38 -4.50 -9.72
CA SER A 81 14.01 -5.69 -10.49
C SER A 81 14.47 -5.57 -11.95
N ALA A 82 14.53 -6.71 -12.65
CA ALA A 82 14.96 -6.73 -14.04
C ALA A 82 13.97 -5.96 -14.94
N TYR A 83 12.68 -6.13 -14.66
CA TYR A 83 11.52 -5.50 -15.30
C TYR A 83 10.44 -5.26 -14.25
N ASP A 84 9.32 -4.69 -14.70
CA ASP A 84 8.10 -4.48 -13.93
C ASP A 84 7.10 -5.61 -14.22
N PRO A 85 6.96 -6.62 -13.34
CA PRO A 85 6.09 -7.76 -13.61
C PRO A 85 4.63 -7.34 -13.75
N GLY A 86 3.87 -7.98 -14.63
CA GLY A 86 2.45 -7.67 -14.81
C GLY A 86 1.64 -7.75 -13.51
N HIS A 87 0.96 -6.66 -13.17
CA HIS A 87 0.16 -6.56 -11.94
C HIS A 87 -1.21 -5.89 -12.19
N GLU A 88 -1.66 -5.95 -13.44
CA GLU A 88 -3.00 -5.58 -13.85
C GLU A 88 -4.04 -6.65 -13.43
N PRO A 89 -5.35 -6.34 -13.43
CA PRO A 89 -6.36 -7.23 -12.85
C PRO A 89 -6.45 -8.60 -13.51
N GLN A 90 -6.31 -8.64 -14.84
CA GLN A 90 -6.37 -9.86 -15.64
C GLN A 90 -5.18 -10.75 -15.30
N THR A 91 -3.99 -10.17 -15.26
CA THR A 91 -2.73 -10.89 -15.08
C THR A 91 -2.58 -11.34 -13.62
N THR A 92 -3.04 -10.53 -12.67
CA THR A 92 -3.21 -10.91 -11.26
C THR A 92 -4.18 -12.09 -11.10
N THR A 93 -5.25 -12.13 -11.89
CA THR A 93 -6.18 -13.27 -11.90
C THR A 93 -5.50 -14.53 -12.42
N GLU A 94 -4.73 -14.45 -13.51
CA GLU A 94 -3.95 -15.60 -13.99
C GLU A 94 -2.96 -16.11 -12.93
N ARG A 95 -2.28 -15.20 -12.21
CA ARG A 95 -1.31 -15.51 -11.14
C ARG A 95 -1.96 -16.27 -9.96
N ILE A 96 -3.11 -15.79 -9.48
CA ILE A 96 -3.83 -16.38 -8.35
C ILE A 96 -4.45 -17.75 -8.71
N PHE A 97 -5.05 -17.85 -9.90
CA PHE A 97 -5.88 -19.01 -10.26
C PHE A 97 -5.16 -20.03 -11.14
N ASN A 98 -3.97 -19.71 -11.68
CA ASN A 98 -3.22 -20.55 -12.61
C ASN A 98 -4.07 -20.96 -13.83
N CYS A 99 -4.47 -19.95 -14.60
CA CYS A 99 -5.34 -20.07 -15.76
C CYS A 99 -4.93 -19.05 -16.85
N VAL A 100 -5.66 -19.00 -17.96
CA VAL A 100 -5.49 -17.97 -18.99
C VAL A 100 -6.74 -17.11 -19.00
N TYR A 101 -6.61 -15.82 -18.72
CA TYR A 101 -7.74 -14.90 -18.70
C TYR A 101 -8.39 -14.81 -20.08
N LYS A 102 -9.73 -14.86 -20.10
CA LYS A 102 -10.53 -14.67 -21.32
C LYS A 102 -11.56 -13.57 -21.12
N PRO A 103 -11.72 -12.64 -22.09
CA PRO A 103 -12.77 -11.62 -22.06
C PRO A 103 -14.17 -12.20 -21.92
N GLN A 104 -15.10 -11.36 -21.45
CA GLN A 104 -16.46 -11.78 -21.10
C GLN A 104 -17.28 -12.36 -22.26
N ASP A 105 -17.01 -11.94 -23.50
CA ASP A 105 -17.65 -12.43 -24.72
C ASP A 105 -16.99 -13.70 -25.30
N SER A 106 -16.01 -14.27 -24.61
CA SER A 106 -15.31 -15.47 -25.06
C SER A 106 -16.16 -16.73 -24.91
N ASN A 107 -16.23 -17.54 -25.97
CA ASN A 107 -16.79 -18.89 -25.95
C ASN A 107 -15.81 -19.95 -25.40
N SER A 108 -14.78 -19.54 -24.66
CA SER A 108 -13.75 -20.45 -24.14
C SER A 108 -14.28 -21.33 -23.00
N GLU A 109 -13.77 -22.55 -22.88
CA GLU A 109 -14.02 -23.42 -21.73
C GLU A 109 -13.01 -23.21 -20.58
N ASP A 110 -12.10 -22.24 -20.70
CA ASP A 110 -11.08 -21.92 -19.68
C ASP A 110 -11.74 -21.63 -18.31
N PRO A 111 -11.15 -22.06 -17.18
CA PRO A 111 -11.67 -21.77 -15.85
C PRO A 111 -11.76 -20.26 -15.51
N CYS A 112 -11.06 -19.40 -16.26
CA CYS A 112 -11.03 -17.95 -16.08
C CYS A 112 -11.67 -17.17 -17.23
N VAL A 113 -12.89 -17.57 -17.63
CA VAL A 113 -13.75 -16.69 -18.46
C VAL A 113 -14.39 -15.64 -17.57
N ASN A 114 -14.05 -14.37 -17.81
CA ASN A 114 -14.45 -13.20 -17.02
C ASN A 114 -14.06 -13.28 -15.54
N HIS A 115 -14.13 -12.13 -14.87
CA HIS A 115 -13.78 -12.03 -13.46
C HIS A 115 -14.84 -12.59 -12.48
N SER A 116 -16.06 -12.85 -12.93
CA SER A 116 -17.21 -13.29 -12.10
C SER A 116 -17.51 -14.79 -12.17
N SER A 117 -16.88 -15.53 -13.07
CA SER A 117 -17.15 -16.95 -13.33
C SER A 117 -15.92 -17.83 -13.13
N LEU A 118 -15.10 -17.52 -12.12
CA LEU A 118 -13.92 -18.30 -11.77
C LEU A 118 -14.34 -19.70 -11.29
N LYS A 119 -14.10 -20.72 -12.11
CA LYS A 119 -14.47 -22.12 -11.81
C LYS A 119 -13.39 -22.88 -11.04
N GLN A 120 -12.30 -22.21 -10.69
CA GLN A 120 -11.11 -22.78 -10.07
C GLN A 120 -10.85 -22.12 -8.72
N GLN A 121 -10.35 -22.92 -7.76
CA GLN A 121 -9.90 -22.40 -6.48
C GLN A 121 -8.54 -21.70 -6.65
N PRO A 122 -8.30 -20.59 -5.92
CA PRO A 122 -7.01 -19.91 -5.97
C PRO A 122 -5.92 -20.86 -5.44
N ASN A 123 -4.82 -20.98 -6.19
CA ASN A 123 -3.73 -21.91 -5.89
C ASN A 123 -2.34 -21.28 -5.94
N MET A 124 -2.23 -20.03 -6.41
CA MET A 124 -0.99 -19.26 -6.50
C MET A 124 0.07 -19.90 -7.42
N LEU A 125 -0.33 -20.75 -8.37
CA LEU A 125 0.59 -21.48 -9.27
C LEU A 125 0.72 -20.87 -10.67
N GLY A 126 0.18 -19.66 -10.89
CA GLY A 126 0.13 -19.03 -12.21
C GLY A 126 1.21 -17.99 -12.51
N PHE A 127 2.10 -17.66 -11.58
CA PHE A 127 3.05 -16.54 -11.68
C PHE A 127 4.01 -16.66 -12.85
N VAL A 128 4.75 -17.76 -12.91
CA VAL A 128 5.75 -17.98 -13.98
C VAL A 128 5.06 -18.07 -15.34
N ALA A 129 3.96 -18.83 -15.42
CA ALA A 129 3.24 -19.03 -16.69
C ALA A 129 2.58 -17.74 -17.19
N ALA A 130 2.09 -16.87 -16.30
CA ALA A 130 1.55 -15.56 -16.67
C ALA A 130 2.65 -14.64 -17.21
N ALA A 131 3.79 -14.56 -16.53
CA ALA A 131 4.94 -13.77 -16.97
C ALA A 131 5.44 -14.21 -18.37
N GLU A 132 5.57 -15.51 -18.62
CA GLU A 132 5.99 -16.01 -19.93
C GLU A 132 4.99 -15.69 -21.06
N ARG A 133 3.69 -15.58 -20.74
CA ARG A 133 2.67 -15.13 -21.71
C ARG A 133 2.77 -13.62 -21.99
N GLU A 134 3.23 -12.84 -21.01
CA GLU A 134 3.53 -11.40 -21.15
C GLU A 134 4.85 -11.15 -21.90
N GLY A 135 5.67 -12.19 -22.07
CA GLY A 135 6.95 -12.15 -22.78
C GLY A 135 8.18 -12.06 -21.87
N ASP A 136 7.97 -12.19 -20.56
CA ASP A 136 9.01 -12.15 -19.53
C ASP A 136 9.53 -13.55 -19.16
N ASP A 137 10.54 -13.61 -18.29
CA ASP A 137 11.22 -14.88 -17.93
C ASP A 137 10.53 -15.69 -16.82
N GLY A 138 9.60 -15.10 -16.07
CA GLY A 138 8.96 -15.71 -14.91
C GLY A 138 9.89 -15.93 -13.70
N LEU A 139 11.19 -15.64 -13.84
CA LEU A 139 12.18 -15.83 -12.78
C LEU A 139 12.11 -14.68 -11.78
N THR A 140 11.89 -13.46 -12.26
CA THR A 140 11.88 -12.24 -11.45
C THR A 140 10.77 -12.28 -10.39
N GLU A 141 9.58 -12.76 -10.75
CA GLU A 141 8.41 -12.92 -9.87
C GLU A 141 8.67 -13.88 -8.72
N MET A 142 9.55 -14.87 -8.93
CA MET A 142 9.90 -15.89 -7.95
C MET A 142 11.12 -15.50 -7.10
N THR A 143 11.73 -14.33 -7.32
CA THR A 143 12.80 -13.81 -6.44
C THR A 143 12.22 -13.13 -5.22
N SER A 144 12.97 -13.13 -4.12
CA SER A 144 12.58 -12.51 -2.84
C SER A 144 13.83 -12.07 -2.06
N PHE A 145 13.67 -11.10 -1.16
CA PHE A 145 14.74 -10.55 -0.34
C PHE A 145 14.99 -11.39 0.91
N LEU A 146 16.24 -11.48 1.34
CA LEU A 146 16.53 -11.96 2.68
C LEU A 146 16.30 -10.83 3.70
N PRO A 147 15.96 -11.14 4.96
CA PRO A 147 15.72 -10.12 5.97
C PRO A 147 16.87 -9.12 6.16
N GLN A 148 18.13 -9.53 5.96
CA GLN A 148 19.29 -8.63 6.04
C GLN A 148 19.42 -7.65 4.87
N ASP A 149 18.77 -7.92 3.74
CA ASP A 149 18.80 -7.05 2.55
C ASP A 149 17.80 -5.90 2.67
N ILE A 150 16.81 -6.04 3.56
CA ILE A 150 15.79 -5.05 3.93
C ILE A 150 15.80 -4.81 5.46
N PRO A 151 16.93 -4.32 6.02
CA PRO A 151 17.15 -4.28 7.46
C PRO A 151 16.20 -3.33 8.22
N ILE A 152 15.66 -2.29 7.58
CA ILE A 152 14.70 -1.35 8.16
C ILE A 152 13.36 -2.02 8.33
N LEU A 153 12.75 -2.51 7.25
CA LEU A 153 11.47 -3.19 7.30
C LEU A 153 11.54 -4.41 8.24
N SER A 154 12.62 -5.20 8.15
CA SER A 154 12.83 -6.36 9.01
C SER A 154 13.00 -6.00 10.49
N THR A 155 13.66 -4.89 10.82
CA THR A 155 13.76 -4.41 12.21
C THR A 155 12.39 -3.99 12.72
N LEU A 156 11.65 -3.18 11.94
CA LEU A 156 10.32 -2.70 12.34
C LEU A 156 9.33 -3.85 12.53
N ALA A 157 9.40 -4.88 11.68
CA ALA A 157 8.57 -6.08 11.78
C ALA A 157 8.83 -6.87 13.09
N ASN A 158 10.09 -6.92 13.56
CA ASN A 158 10.44 -7.59 14.81
C ASN A 158 10.26 -6.71 16.05
N GLU A 159 10.14 -5.40 15.88
CA GLU A 159 9.99 -4.46 16.99
C GLU A 159 8.54 -4.11 17.29
N PHE A 160 7.63 -4.21 16.31
CA PHE A 160 6.23 -3.78 16.44
C PHE A 160 5.26 -4.86 15.95
N ALA A 161 4.08 -4.48 15.46
CA ALA A 161 3.08 -5.41 14.95
C ALA A 161 3.28 -5.68 13.46
N LEU A 162 3.68 -6.90 13.09
CA LEU A 162 3.72 -7.38 11.71
C LEU A 162 2.43 -8.14 11.38
N PHE A 163 1.79 -7.82 10.26
CA PHE A 163 0.65 -8.57 9.75
C PHE A 163 1.12 -9.56 8.69
N ASP A 164 0.90 -10.87 8.91
CA ASP A 164 1.19 -11.92 7.91
C ASP A 164 -0.06 -12.38 7.14
N HIS A 165 -1.19 -11.69 7.35
CA HIS A 165 -2.49 -11.98 6.77
C HIS A 165 -3.26 -10.68 6.43
N TYR A 166 -2.60 -9.77 5.71
CA TYR A 166 -3.16 -8.51 5.22
C TYR A 166 -3.12 -8.48 3.69
N PHE A 167 -4.25 -8.20 3.04
CA PHE A 167 -4.40 -8.29 1.58
C PHE A 167 -4.64 -6.93 0.94
N SER A 168 -4.26 -6.77 -0.33
CA SER A 168 -4.74 -5.64 -1.12
C SER A 168 -6.26 -5.76 -1.32
N SER A 169 -6.97 -4.63 -1.31
CA SER A 169 -8.44 -4.63 -1.42
C SER A 169 -8.92 -5.03 -2.82
N TYR A 170 -8.09 -4.84 -3.83
CA TYR A 170 -8.38 -5.13 -5.23
C TYR A 170 -7.25 -5.97 -5.84
N PRO A 171 -7.55 -7.10 -6.52
CA PRO A 171 -6.57 -7.94 -7.21
C PRO A 171 -6.14 -7.30 -8.54
N GLY A 172 -5.49 -6.14 -8.46
CA GLY A 172 -5.01 -5.40 -9.62
C GLY A 172 -4.23 -4.17 -9.17
N CYS A 173 -4.26 -3.13 -10.01
CA CYS A 173 -3.30 -2.04 -9.95
C CYS A 173 -3.43 -1.07 -8.75
N THR A 174 -2.46 -0.16 -8.67
CA THR A 174 -2.22 0.85 -7.64
C THR A 174 -3.41 1.75 -7.29
N ASN A 175 -3.98 2.48 -8.27
CA ASN A 175 -4.96 3.54 -7.96
C ASN A 175 -6.24 3.02 -7.29
N PRO A 176 -6.89 1.94 -7.78
CA PRO A 176 -8.02 1.35 -7.07
C PRO A 176 -7.69 0.99 -5.62
N ASN A 177 -6.52 0.40 -5.35
CA ASN A 177 -6.10 0.03 -4.00
C ASN A 177 -5.86 1.23 -3.08
N ARG A 178 -5.20 2.28 -3.58
CA ARG A 178 -5.02 3.55 -2.85
C ARG A 178 -6.37 4.22 -2.56
N MET A 179 -7.32 4.16 -3.49
CA MET A 179 -8.68 4.64 -3.27
C MET A 179 -9.39 3.91 -2.13
N PHE A 180 -9.23 2.59 -1.98
CA PHE A 180 -9.81 1.87 -0.84
C PHE A 180 -9.31 2.41 0.51
N VAL A 181 -8.07 2.89 0.62
CA VAL A 181 -7.56 3.56 1.85
C VAL A 181 -8.21 4.92 2.10
N HIS A 182 -8.67 5.60 1.05
CA HIS A 182 -9.23 6.95 1.14
C HIS A 182 -10.75 6.98 1.23
N MET A 183 -11.45 6.01 0.64
CA MET A 183 -12.92 6.02 0.56
C MET A 183 -13.57 4.64 0.71
N GLY A 184 -12.82 3.58 1.00
CA GLY A 184 -13.38 2.24 1.22
C GLY A 184 -13.98 1.59 -0.04
N THR A 185 -13.79 2.21 -1.20
CA THR A 185 -14.18 1.73 -2.51
C THR A 185 -13.18 2.28 -3.54
N CYS A 186 -13.27 1.82 -4.79
CA CYS A 186 -12.67 2.46 -5.95
C CYS A 186 -13.73 3.02 -6.91
N ASP A 187 -15.01 3.06 -6.51
CA ASP A 187 -16.14 3.55 -7.32
C ASP A 187 -16.32 2.82 -8.67
N GLY A 188 -15.89 1.55 -8.73
CA GLY A 188 -15.90 0.71 -9.92
C GLY A 188 -14.66 0.84 -10.82
N CYS A 189 -13.64 1.63 -10.43
CA CYS A 189 -12.39 1.76 -11.16
C CYS A 189 -11.56 0.47 -11.12
N VAL A 190 -10.92 0.15 -12.24
CA VAL A 190 -10.16 -1.11 -12.42
C VAL A 190 -8.77 -0.96 -12.99
N ASP A 191 -8.42 0.25 -13.40
CA ASP A 191 -7.13 0.59 -13.99
C ASP A 191 -6.51 1.81 -13.28
N ASN A 192 -5.33 2.19 -13.76
CA ASN A 192 -4.59 3.36 -13.28
C ASN A 192 -4.98 4.66 -14.01
N GLU A 193 -6.10 4.72 -14.73
CA GLU A 193 -6.51 5.90 -15.50
C GLU A 193 -7.88 6.42 -15.05
N GLN A 194 -7.95 7.69 -14.66
CA GLN A 194 -9.21 8.32 -14.24
C GLN A 194 -9.30 9.73 -14.84
N GLU A 195 -10.48 10.23 -15.20
CA GLU A 195 -10.58 11.66 -15.54
C GLU A 195 -10.80 12.52 -14.30
N ARG A 196 -10.35 13.77 -14.37
CA ARG A 196 -10.32 14.69 -13.24
C ARG A 196 -11.71 14.97 -12.69
N GLY A 197 -11.93 14.71 -11.40
CA GLY A 197 -13.20 15.00 -10.71
C GLY A 197 -14.36 14.07 -11.05
N GLN A 198 -14.10 12.93 -11.73
CA GLN A 198 -15.14 11.93 -11.97
C GLN A 198 -15.61 11.25 -10.69
N ILE A 199 -14.70 11.02 -9.75
CA ILE A 199 -14.98 10.34 -8.49
C ILE A 199 -15.36 11.35 -7.42
N LYS A 200 -16.55 11.19 -6.87
CA LYS A 200 -17.18 12.14 -5.93
C LYS A 200 -17.54 11.53 -4.58
N ASN A 201 -17.17 10.26 -4.37
CA ASN A 201 -17.41 9.56 -3.12
C ASN A 201 -16.69 10.30 -2.00
N THR A 202 -17.35 10.39 -0.85
CA THR A 202 -16.79 11.06 0.32
C THR A 202 -15.54 10.33 0.80
N THR A 203 -14.47 11.09 1.00
CA THR A 203 -13.19 10.59 1.49
C THR A 203 -13.13 10.59 3.02
N LEU A 204 -12.24 9.79 3.60
CA LEU A 204 -11.91 9.82 5.03
C LEU A 204 -11.52 11.24 5.48
N GLN A 205 -10.77 11.95 4.63
CA GLN A 205 -10.31 13.32 4.88
C GLN A 205 -11.48 14.29 5.05
N GLU A 206 -12.53 14.18 4.23
CA GLU A 206 -13.77 14.95 4.39
C GLU A 206 -14.46 14.65 5.72
N VAL A 207 -14.57 13.38 6.09
CA VAL A 207 -15.23 12.95 7.33
C VAL A 207 -14.47 13.46 8.54
N LEU A 208 -13.14 13.40 8.52
CA LEU A 208 -12.28 13.96 9.57
C LEU A 208 -12.50 15.47 9.71
N GLU A 209 -12.45 16.23 8.61
CA GLU A 209 -12.61 17.68 8.63
C GLU A 209 -14.01 18.10 9.14
N LYS A 210 -15.07 17.41 8.70
CA LYS A 210 -16.44 17.65 9.20
C LYS A 210 -16.60 17.42 10.69
N ASN A 211 -15.73 16.59 11.29
CA ASN A 211 -15.72 16.31 12.73
C ASN A 211 -14.64 17.11 13.48
N GLY A 212 -14.09 18.16 12.87
CA GLY A 212 -13.11 19.05 13.51
C GLY A 212 -11.72 18.44 13.68
N LEU A 213 -11.42 17.35 12.95
CA LEU A 213 -10.11 16.72 12.93
C LEU A 213 -9.32 17.17 11.70
N SER A 214 -8.02 17.37 11.89
CA SER A 214 -7.11 17.79 10.84
C SER A 214 -6.59 16.60 10.04
N TRP A 215 -6.35 16.81 8.75
CA TRP A 215 -5.66 15.85 7.89
C TRP A 215 -4.58 16.54 7.06
N LYS A 216 -3.54 15.79 6.69
CA LYS A 216 -2.50 16.28 5.77
C LYS A 216 -1.95 15.18 4.88
N TYR A 217 -1.80 15.49 3.60
CA TYR A 217 -1.17 14.66 2.58
C TYR A 217 0.23 15.21 2.31
N TYR A 218 1.24 14.35 2.43
CA TYR A 218 2.60 14.69 2.07
C TYR A 218 3.04 13.89 0.88
N TYR A 219 3.74 14.54 -0.04
CA TYR A 219 4.23 13.92 -1.26
C TYR A 219 5.66 14.34 -1.55
N GLU A 220 6.40 13.47 -2.22
CA GLU A 220 7.78 13.73 -2.61
C GLU A 220 7.97 13.87 -4.12
N ASP A 221 6.98 13.75 -4.99
CA ASP A 221 6.98 14.19 -6.40
C ASP A 221 5.63 14.75 -6.82
N ASP A 222 5.60 15.62 -7.86
CA ASP A 222 4.32 16.15 -8.35
C ASP A 222 3.41 14.97 -8.65
N PRO A 223 2.41 14.72 -7.80
CA PRO A 223 1.91 13.38 -7.64
C PRO A 223 1.25 12.99 -8.95
N VAL A 224 1.72 11.86 -9.46
CA VAL A 224 1.25 11.29 -10.72
C VAL A 224 0.03 10.41 -10.48
N GLU A 225 -0.30 10.15 -9.21
CA GLU A 225 -1.43 9.31 -8.88
C GLU A 225 -2.77 9.98 -9.18
N TRP A 226 -3.58 9.21 -9.87
CA TRP A 226 -4.89 9.62 -10.34
C TRP A 226 -5.91 9.58 -9.20
N PHE A 227 -5.67 8.89 -8.08
CA PHE A 227 -6.56 8.99 -6.92
C PHE A 227 -6.64 10.42 -6.35
N LEU A 228 -5.62 11.27 -6.53
CA LEU A 228 -5.70 12.69 -6.15
C LEU A 228 -6.72 13.48 -6.98
N TRP A 229 -7.26 12.86 -8.03
CA TRP A 229 -8.28 13.43 -8.88
C TRP A 229 -9.69 13.14 -8.39
N ILE A 230 -9.83 12.35 -7.32
CA ILE A 230 -11.03 12.39 -6.47
C ILE A 230 -11.34 13.86 -6.17
N GLU A 231 -12.60 14.25 -6.36
CA GLU A 231 -13.03 15.65 -6.37
C GLU A 231 -12.51 16.45 -5.16
N TYR A 232 -12.55 15.86 -3.97
CA TYR A 232 -12.08 16.49 -2.75
C TYR A 232 -10.57 16.78 -2.73
N PHE A 233 -9.73 15.80 -3.09
CA PHE A 233 -8.28 16.00 -3.18
C PHE A 233 -7.96 17.05 -4.24
N ASN A 234 -8.61 16.95 -5.39
CA ASN A 234 -8.44 17.87 -6.50
C ASN A 234 -8.76 19.33 -6.10
N GLN A 235 -9.84 19.56 -5.35
CA GLN A 235 -10.21 20.88 -4.85
C GLN A 235 -9.23 21.42 -3.79
N ASN A 236 -8.58 20.55 -3.03
CA ASN A 236 -7.66 20.92 -1.95
C ASN A 236 -6.18 20.84 -2.33
N PHE A 237 -5.85 20.45 -3.56
CA PHE A 237 -4.46 20.17 -3.96
C PHE A 237 -3.51 21.36 -3.75
N ASN A 238 -4.00 22.58 -3.99
CA ASN A 238 -3.23 23.82 -3.78
C ASN A 238 -3.29 24.37 -2.34
N ASN A 239 -3.97 23.67 -1.42
CA ASN A 239 -4.08 24.09 -0.03
C ASN A 239 -2.86 23.57 0.77
N THR A 240 -1.87 24.43 0.96
CA THR A 240 -0.59 24.09 1.64
C THR A 240 -0.76 23.67 3.11
N ALA A 241 -1.90 23.97 3.73
CA ALA A 241 -2.22 23.48 5.07
C ALA A 241 -2.62 21.99 5.07
N LYS A 242 -3.12 21.48 3.93
CA LYS A 242 -3.63 20.11 3.76
C LYS A 242 -2.73 19.25 2.87
N VAL A 243 -1.96 19.86 1.97
CA VAL A 243 -1.14 19.16 0.97
C VAL A 243 0.23 19.82 0.95
N ALA A 244 1.30 19.07 1.19
CA ALA A 244 2.65 19.64 1.30
C ALA A 244 3.76 18.68 0.84
N GLN A 245 4.94 19.22 0.57
CA GLN A 245 6.12 18.42 0.24
C GLN A 245 6.65 17.65 1.45
N MET A 246 7.35 16.55 1.19
CA MET A 246 7.92 15.66 2.22
C MET A 246 8.82 16.37 3.24
N GLU A 247 9.57 17.40 2.84
CA GLU A 247 10.39 18.18 3.80
C GLU A 247 9.55 18.91 4.86
N GLN A 248 8.31 19.27 4.53
CA GLN A 248 7.38 19.83 5.51
C GLN A 248 6.92 18.77 6.51
N PHE A 249 6.79 17.49 6.13
CA PHE A 249 6.48 16.42 7.07
C PHE A 249 7.53 16.32 8.17
N TYR A 250 8.82 16.33 7.80
CA TYR A 250 9.91 16.26 8.78
C TYR A 250 9.90 17.45 9.73
N THR A 251 9.58 18.65 9.22
CA THR A 251 9.41 19.87 10.02
C THR A 251 8.21 19.76 10.97
N ASP A 252 7.07 19.26 10.48
CA ASP A 252 5.85 19.10 11.27
C ASP A 252 6.02 18.03 12.37
N ALA A 253 6.67 16.91 12.06
CA ALA A 253 7.00 15.85 13.01
C ALA A 253 7.93 16.37 14.12
N GLN A 254 8.98 17.12 13.76
CA GLN A 254 9.92 17.70 14.72
C GLN A 254 9.26 18.72 15.65
N ASN A 255 8.39 19.57 15.11
CA ASN A 255 7.75 20.66 15.86
C ASN A 255 6.48 20.24 16.61
N GLY A 256 6.01 19.00 16.41
CA GLY A 256 4.77 18.50 17.03
C GLY A 256 3.49 19.00 16.37
N ASN A 257 3.56 19.36 15.09
CA ASN A 257 2.47 19.89 14.27
C ASN A 257 1.82 18.82 13.37
N LEU A 258 1.95 17.53 13.72
CA LEU A 258 1.30 16.45 12.98
C LEU A 258 -0.22 16.64 12.97
N ALA A 259 -0.84 16.39 11.82
CA ALA A 259 -2.30 16.33 11.71
C ALA A 259 -2.87 15.11 12.46
N ASN A 260 -4.19 15.06 12.67
CA ASN A 260 -4.83 13.86 13.25
C ASN A 260 -4.71 12.66 12.33
N TYR A 261 -4.80 12.88 11.02
CA TYR A 261 -4.52 11.88 10.00
C TYR A 261 -3.49 12.39 9.00
N THR A 262 -2.46 11.61 8.76
CA THR A 262 -1.42 11.91 7.79
C THR A 262 -1.31 10.77 6.80
N PHE A 263 -1.30 11.09 5.51
CA PHE A 263 -0.96 10.14 4.47
C PHE A 263 0.32 10.61 3.78
N ILE A 264 1.30 9.73 3.68
CA ILE A 264 2.59 9.97 3.04
C ILE A 264 2.63 9.16 1.77
N ASN A 265 2.88 9.89 0.68
CA ASN A 265 3.07 9.37 -0.64
C ASN A 265 4.55 9.42 -1.01
N PRO A 266 5.20 8.27 -1.24
CA PRO A 266 6.55 8.22 -1.76
C PRO A 266 6.67 8.90 -3.13
N THR A 267 7.91 9.10 -3.59
CA THR A 267 8.18 9.59 -4.95
C THR A 267 8.31 8.42 -5.92
N GLU A 268 7.59 8.52 -7.05
CA GLU A 268 7.61 7.55 -8.14
C GLU A 268 8.56 7.97 -9.27
N THR A 269 9.01 9.22 -9.27
CA THR A 269 9.82 9.79 -10.34
C THR A 269 11.14 10.38 -9.86
N VAL A 270 12.00 10.73 -10.81
CA VAL A 270 13.21 11.50 -10.51
C VAL A 270 12.92 12.99 -10.48
N ARG A 271 13.59 13.68 -9.56
CA ARG A 271 13.49 15.13 -9.38
C ARG A 271 14.83 15.80 -9.65
N PRO A 272 15.05 16.33 -10.87
CA PRO A 272 16.26 17.08 -11.14
C PRO A 272 16.35 18.30 -10.20
N ASN A 273 17.53 18.51 -9.61
CA ASN A 273 17.86 19.60 -8.67
C ASN A 273 17.35 19.45 -7.23
N MET A 274 16.87 18.27 -6.83
CA MET A 274 16.54 17.95 -5.43
C MET A 274 17.59 17.07 -4.74
N ASN A 275 18.86 17.24 -5.08
CA ASN A 275 19.96 16.45 -4.51
C ASN A 275 20.16 16.68 -3.00
N ASN A 276 19.57 17.73 -2.43
CA ASN A 276 19.65 18.08 -1.02
C ASN A 276 18.47 17.54 -0.18
N THR A 277 17.48 16.90 -0.81
CA THR A 277 16.39 16.24 -0.07
C THR A 277 16.86 14.90 0.47
N ARG A 278 16.10 14.32 1.41
CA ARG A 278 16.44 13.01 1.99
C ARG A 278 16.37 11.83 1.00
N SER A 279 15.67 12.00 -0.12
CA SER A 279 15.59 11.04 -1.25
C SER A 279 16.66 11.24 -2.31
N PHE A 280 17.46 12.30 -2.24
CA PHE A 280 18.41 12.68 -3.29
C PHE A 280 17.77 12.87 -4.68
N GLY A 281 16.45 13.13 -4.72
CA GLY A 281 15.67 13.24 -5.95
C GLY A 281 15.45 11.93 -6.71
N LEU A 282 15.58 10.78 -6.04
CA LEU A 282 15.34 9.45 -6.60
C LEU A 282 13.98 8.89 -6.17
N PRO A 283 13.35 8.02 -7.00
CA PRO A 283 12.19 7.26 -6.58
C PRO A 283 12.45 6.42 -5.33
N ASN A 284 11.49 6.39 -4.40
CA ASN A 284 11.60 5.72 -3.11
C ASN A 284 10.31 5.00 -2.68
N ASP A 285 9.38 4.82 -3.61
CA ASP A 285 8.13 4.03 -3.51
C ASP A 285 8.34 2.51 -3.41
N GLN A 286 9.52 2.02 -3.82
CA GLN A 286 9.84 0.60 -4.04
C GLN A 286 9.04 -0.08 -5.15
N HIS A 287 8.50 0.64 -6.13
CA HIS A 287 7.95 -0.01 -7.33
C HIS A 287 8.95 -1.02 -7.93
N PRO A 288 8.51 -2.14 -8.57
CA PRO A 288 9.35 -3.24 -9.05
C PRO A 288 10.74 -2.86 -9.57
N ASP A 289 10.81 -1.91 -10.49
CA ASP A 289 12.03 -1.44 -11.15
C ASP A 289 12.76 -0.28 -10.44
N HIS A 290 12.24 0.19 -9.31
CA HIS A 290 12.85 1.19 -8.43
C HIS A 290 13.68 0.55 -7.31
N SER A 291 14.53 1.35 -6.65
CA SER A 291 15.45 0.88 -5.62
C SER A 291 14.75 0.59 -4.30
N VAL A 292 14.85 -0.65 -3.83
CA VAL A 292 14.37 -1.07 -2.51
C VAL A 292 15.12 -0.34 -1.39
N LYS A 293 16.44 -0.11 -1.53
CA LYS A 293 17.25 0.67 -0.58
C LYS A 293 16.74 2.10 -0.38
N GLU A 294 16.24 2.76 -1.41
CA GLU A 294 15.70 4.12 -1.26
C GLU A 294 14.38 4.12 -0.48
N GLY A 295 13.54 3.11 -0.66
CA GLY A 295 12.35 2.93 0.19
C GLY A 295 12.68 2.57 1.64
N GLU A 296 13.68 1.74 1.88
CA GLU A 296 14.19 1.46 3.23
C GLU A 296 14.66 2.76 3.92
N ARG A 297 15.33 3.64 3.16
CA ARG A 297 15.73 4.96 3.63
C ARG A 297 14.53 5.85 3.95
N LEU A 298 13.49 5.86 3.11
CA LEU A 298 12.25 6.59 3.37
C LEU A 298 11.59 6.11 4.67
N MET A 299 11.37 4.81 4.83
CA MET A 299 10.78 4.23 6.04
C MET A 299 11.59 4.59 7.29
N LYS A 300 12.93 4.52 7.21
CA LYS A 300 13.82 4.95 8.29
C LYS A 300 13.62 6.42 8.63
N ASN A 301 13.65 7.30 7.63
CA ASN A 301 13.53 8.75 7.83
C ASN A 301 12.19 9.13 8.45
N VAL A 302 11.10 8.49 8.01
CA VAL A 302 9.76 8.70 8.56
C VAL A 302 9.68 8.20 10.00
N TYR A 303 10.10 6.95 10.25
CA TYR A 303 10.12 6.38 11.59
C TYR A 303 10.91 7.27 12.56
N GLU A 304 12.14 7.64 12.21
CA GLU A 304 13.00 8.43 13.10
C GLU A 304 12.49 9.86 13.31
N ALA A 305 11.83 10.46 12.32
CA ALA A 305 11.18 11.76 12.50
C ALA A 305 10.03 11.68 13.51
N LEU A 306 9.19 10.65 13.42
CA LEU A 306 8.10 10.42 14.37
C LEU A 306 8.61 10.04 15.76
N ARG A 307 9.61 9.15 15.81
CA ARG A 307 10.20 8.59 17.03
C ARG A 307 10.92 9.64 17.88
N ASN A 308 11.55 10.61 17.22
CA ASN A 308 12.24 11.72 17.88
C ASN A 308 11.33 12.95 18.09
N GLY A 309 10.17 12.97 17.44
CA GLY A 309 9.19 14.04 17.59
C GLY A 309 8.50 14.03 18.96
N PRO A 310 8.02 15.19 19.45
CA PRO A 310 7.35 15.31 20.74
C PRO A 310 6.02 14.55 20.82
N LYS A 311 5.51 14.08 19.67
CA LYS A 311 4.22 13.37 19.53
C LYS A 311 4.34 11.85 19.48
N TRP A 312 5.54 11.28 19.62
CA TRP A 312 5.76 9.82 19.56
C TRP A 312 4.75 8.98 20.35
N ASN A 313 4.48 9.35 21.61
CA ASN A 313 3.53 8.61 22.48
C ASN A 313 2.05 8.82 22.12
N GLU A 314 1.74 9.68 21.16
CA GLU A 314 0.38 9.95 20.67
C GLU A 314 0.21 9.49 19.21
N THR A 315 1.21 8.82 18.62
CA THR A 315 1.24 8.43 17.21
C THR A 315 1.05 6.93 17.00
N LEU A 316 0.22 6.58 16.02
CA LEU A 316 0.15 5.28 15.37
C LEU A 316 0.70 5.44 13.95
N PHE A 317 1.78 4.74 13.63
CA PHE A 317 2.38 4.76 12.29
C PHE A 317 2.13 3.43 11.59
N ILE A 318 1.65 3.47 10.36
CA ILE A 318 1.29 2.32 9.54
C ILE A 318 2.16 2.37 8.29
N ILE A 319 2.92 1.30 8.04
CA ILE A 319 3.60 1.06 6.76
C ILE A 319 2.82 -0.05 6.06
N THR A 320 2.39 0.17 4.83
CA THR A 320 1.71 -0.82 4.00
C THR A 320 2.09 -0.64 2.54
N TYR A 321 1.61 -1.51 1.66
CA TYR A 321 1.80 -1.41 0.20
C TYR A 321 0.44 -1.42 -0.48
N ASP A 322 0.28 -0.69 -1.58
CA ASP A 322 -0.96 -0.65 -2.35
C ASP A 322 -1.33 -2.02 -2.94
N GLU A 323 -0.38 -2.72 -3.57
CA GLU A 323 -0.58 -4.01 -4.20
C GLU A 323 0.75 -4.82 -4.30
N HIS A 324 0.73 -5.94 -5.02
CA HIS A 324 1.75 -6.99 -4.97
C HIS A 324 2.90 -6.88 -5.99
N GLY A 325 2.76 -6.06 -7.04
CA GLY A 325 3.76 -5.83 -8.08
C GLY A 325 4.06 -7.02 -8.95
N GLY A 326 3.14 -7.99 -9.03
CA GLY A 326 3.29 -9.21 -9.82
C GLY A 326 4.21 -10.25 -9.19
N PHE A 327 4.82 -9.95 -8.03
CA PHE A 327 5.68 -10.88 -7.30
C PHE A 327 4.89 -11.98 -6.59
N TYR A 328 5.52 -13.15 -6.49
CA TYR A 328 4.95 -14.33 -5.90
C TYR A 328 4.54 -14.12 -4.44
N ASP A 329 3.40 -14.69 -4.07
CA ASP A 329 2.99 -14.95 -2.69
C ASP A 329 2.34 -16.33 -2.62
N HIS A 330 2.63 -17.09 -1.58
CA HIS A 330 2.17 -18.46 -1.44
C HIS A 330 0.75 -18.57 -0.88
N VAL A 331 0.20 -17.51 -0.29
CA VAL A 331 -1.11 -17.55 0.38
C VAL A 331 -2.22 -17.13 -0.58
N PRO A 332 -3.19 -18.02 -0.87
CA PRO A 332 -4.37 -17.65 -1.62
C PRO A 332 -5.17 -16.56 -0.89
N PRO A 333 -5.64 -15.51 -1.61
CA PRO A 333 -6.48 -14.50 -0.99
C PRO A 333 -7.86 -15.08 -0.60
N PRO A 334 -8.48 -14.61 0.49
CA PRO A 334 -9.82 -15.01 0.89
C PRO A 334 -10.85 -14.74 -0.21
N GLN A 335 -11.68 -15.75 -0.49
CA GLN A 335 -12.73 -15.68 -1.53
C GLN A 335 -14.15 -15.59 -0.96
N GLU A 336 -14.32 -15.86 0.34
CA GLU A 336 -15.67 -15.99 0.93
C GLU A 336 -16.12 -14.72 1.65
N GLY A 337 -17.34 -14.30 1.35
CA GLY A 337 -18.03 -13.25 2.10
C GLY A 337 -17.39 -11.87 2.02
N VAL A 338 -16.53 -11.63 1.03
CA VAL A 338 -15.97 -10.32 0.71
C VAL A 338 -17.05 -9.50 -0.01
N PRO A 339 -17.56 -8.40 0.56
CA PRO A 339 -18.66 -7.67 -0.05
C PRO A 339 -18.16 -6.77 -1.18
N ASN A 340 -18.94 -6.70 -2.26
CA ASN A 340 -18.85 -5.59 -3.21
C ASN A 340 -19.08 -4.26 -2.44
N PRO A 341 -18.17 -3.29 -2.52
CA PRO A 341 -18.21 -2.07 -1.71
C PRO A 341 -19.44 -1.20 -1.96
N ASP A 342 -19.85 -1.02 -3.22
CA ASP A 342 -20.82 0.00 -3.66
C ASP A 342 -21.88 -0.50 -4.65
N GLY A 343 -21.86 -1.80 -4.95
CA GLY A 343 -22.77 -2.45 -5.90
C GLY A 343 -22.38 -2.30 -7.36
N LYS A 344 -21.22 -1.71 -7.68
CA LYS A 344 -20.76 -1.54 -9.05
C LYS A 344 -20.02 -2.77 -9.57
N VAL A 345 -20.12 -2.99 -10.87
CA VAL A 345 -19.40 -4.03 -11.62
C VAL A 345 -18.67 -3.31 -12.75
N ASN A 346 -17.41 -3.65 -13.00
CA ASN A 346 -16.66 -3.03 -14.09
C ASN A 346 -17.15 -3.52 -15.46
N ALA A 347 -16.63 -2.91 -16.53
CA ALA A 347 -16.97 -3.28 -17.91
C ALA A 347 -16.59 -4.73 -18.29
N GLU A 348 -15.65 -5.34 -17.56
CA GLU A 348 -15.18 -6.72 -17.78
C GLU A 348 -15.88 -7.76 -16.86
N GLY A 349 -16.88 -7.33 -16.07
CA GLY A 349 -17.66 -8.20 -15.20
C GLY A 349 -16.99 -8.54 -13.85
N PHE A 350 -16.01 -7.75 -13.39
CA PHE A 350 -15.43 -7.83 -12.05
C PHE A 350 -16.36 -7.21 -11.00
N ASN A 351 -16.77 -8.03 -10.02
CA ASN A 351 -17.78 -7.69 -9.02
C ASN A 351 -17.22 -7.09 -7.73
N PHE A 352 -15.90 -6.93 -7.58
CA PHE A 352 -15.28 -6.42 -6.34
C PHE A 352 -15.60 -7.25 -5.08
N ASP A 353 -15.92 -8.52 -5.26
CA ASP A 353 -16.31 -9.50 -4.24
C ASP A 353 -15.17 -10.47 -3.89
N ARG A 354 -13.92 -10.09 -4.18
CA ARG A 354 -12.71 -10.79 -3.74
C ARG A 354 -11.57 -9.81 -3.47
N LEU A 355 -10.55 -10.29 -2.77
CA LEU A 355 -9.33 -9.56 -2.42
C LEU A 355 -8.19 -9.83 -3.42
N GLY A 356 -7.17 -8.98 -3.38
CA GLY A 356 -5.89 -9.20 -4.03
C GLY A 356 -4.88 -9.90 -3.13
N ILE A 357 -3.65 -9.98 -3.62
CA ILE A 357 -2.55 -10.73 -2.99
C ILE A 357 -2.12 -10.05 -1.67
N ARG A 358 -1.52 -10.83 -0.76
CA ARG A 358 -0.98 -10.29 0.49
C ARG A 358 0.08 -9.23 0.24
N VAL A 359 0.04 -8.18 1.05
CA VAL A 359 1.00 -7.09 1.04
C VAL A 359 1.63 -6.92 2.42
N PRO A 360 2.91 -6.51 2.53
CA PRO A 360 3.52 -6.21 3.81
C PRO A 360 2.73 -5.13 4.54
N THR A 361 2.45 -5.34 5.83
CA THR A 361 1.83 -4.32 6.68
C THR A 361 2.41 -4.37 8.09
N ILE A 362 2.89 -3.23 8.59
CA ILE A 362 3.46 -3.08 9.92
C ILE A 362 2.78 -1.90 10.62
N VAL A 363 2.34 -2.12 11.85
CA VAL A 363 1.74 -1.07 12.70
C VAL A 363 2.65 -0.80 13.89
N ILE A 364 3.03 0.47 14.04
CA ILE A 364 4.13 0.96 14.86
C ILE A 364 3.59 1.99 15.86
N SER A 365 3.82 1.72 17.14
CA SER A 365 3.49 2.64 18.23
C SER A 365 4.20 2.18 19.51
N PRO A 366 4.59 3.07 20.44
CA PRO A 366 5.10 2.63 21.74
C PRO A 366 4.04 1.89 22.57
N TRP A 367 2.77 1.91 22.16
CA TRP A 367 1.69 1.20 22.84
C TRP A 367 1.45 -0.24 22.36
N ILE A 368 2.28 -0.71 21.44
CA ILE A 368 2.21 -2.05 20.85
C ILE A 368 3.31 -2.94 21.45
N GLU A 369 2.96 -4.18 21.76
CA GLU A 369 3.92 -5.18 22.25
C GLU A 369 5.06 -5.41 21.25
N LYS A 370 6.26 -5.70 21.78
CA LYS A 370 7.43 -5.96 20.95
C LYS A 370 7.25 -7.25 20.15
N GLY A 371 7.49 -7.20 18.84
CA GLY A 371 7.50 -8.38 17.96
C GLY A 371 6.14 -9.08 17.88
N LEU A 372 5.06 -8.30 17.92
CA LEU A 372 3.70 -8.82 17.83
C LEU A 372 3.44 -9.31 16.41
N LEU A 373 3.09 -10.59 16.26
CA LEU A 373 2.66 -11.14 14.97
C LEU A 373 1.13 -11.17 14.92
N ILE A 374 0.55 -10.44 13.98
CA ILE A 374 -0.88 -10.40 13.69
C ILE A 374 -1.17 -11.34 12.52
N LYS A 375 -2.00 -12.34 12.79
CA LYS A 375 -2.45 -13.34 11.80
C LYS A 375 -3.81 -12.92 11.25
N GLU A 376 -4.64 -13.90 10.89
CA GLU A 376 -6.06 -13.67 10.61
C GLU A 376 -6.76 -12.88 11.73
N PRO A 377 -7.75 -12.03 11.41
CA PRO A 377 -8.45 -11.26 12.44
C PRO A 377 -9.14 -12.15 13.47
N GLN A 378 -9.01 -11.77 14.73
CA GLN A 378 -9.67 -12.43 15.86
C GLN A 378 -11.14 -12.03 15.93
N GLN A 379 -11.98 -12.80 16.63
CA GLN A 379 -13.43 -12.58 16.65
C GLN A 379 -13.82 -11.16 17.10
N GLN A 380 -13.10 -10.55 18.05
CA GLN A 380 -13.39 -9.18 18.50
C GLN A 380 -13.02 -8.10 17.48
N GLN A 381 -12.16 -8.42 16.51
CA GLN A 381 -11.73 -7.54 15.43
C GLN A 381 -12.67 -7.64 14.21
N LYS A 382 -13.52 -8.67 14.16
CA LYS A 382 -14.36 -9.05 13.03
C LYS A 382 -15.79 -8.50 13.19
N PRO A 383 -16.22 -7.51 12.38
CA PRO A 383 -17.63 -7.15 12.28
C PRO A 383 -18.50 -8.31 11.74
N PHE A 384 -17.93 -9.12 10.83
CA PHE A 384 -18.53 -10.33 10.27
C PHE A 384 -17.55 -11.49 10.38
N ASN A 385 -18.03 -12.74 10.44
CA ASN A 385 -17.16 -13.91 10.58
C ASN A 385 -16.14 -14.06 9.43
N THR A 386 -16.45 -13.51 8.26
CA THR A 386 -15.58 -13.52 7.07
C THR A 386 -14.65 -12.32 6.97
N SER A 387 -14.75 -11.34 7.87
CA SER A 387 -13.93 -10.12 7.86
C SER A 387 -12.43 -10.42 7.81
N GLN A 388 -11.71 -9.68 6.97
CA GLN A 388 -10.27 -9.79 6.76
C GLN A 388 -9.58 -8.45 7.02
N PHE A 389 -8.25 -8.46 7.15
CA PHE A 389 -7.45 -7.25 7.06
C PHE A 389 -7.13 -6.94 5.59
N GLU A 390 -7.51 -5.74 5.17
CA GLU A 390 -7.26 -5.17 3.84
C GLU A 390 -7.31 -3.64 3.90
N HIS A 391 -7.12 -2.89 2.81
CA HIS A 391 -6.95 -1.43 2.86
C HIS A 391 -8.06 -0.65 3.55
N SER A 392 -9.31 -1.11 3.46
CA SER A 392 -10.43 -0.46 4.17
C SER A 392 -10.34 -0.65 5.69
N SER A 393 -9.57 -1.62 6.18
CA SER A 393 -9.25 -1.82 7.61
C SER A 393 -8.54 -0.61 8.22
N ILE A 394 -7.78 0.15 7.42
CA ILE A 394 -7.17 1.42 7.86
C ILE A 394 -8.27 2.43 8.17
N ILE A 395 -9.21 2.66 7.23
CA ILE A 395 -10.33 3.58 7.44
C ILE A 395 -11.15 3.16 8.66
N SER A 396 -11.55 1.89 8.74
CA SER A 396 -12.37 1.39 9.84
C SER A 396 -11.67 1.53 11.19
N THR A 397 -10.35 1.33 11.24
CA THR A 397 -9.55 1.55 12.45
C THR A 397 -9.45 3.04 12.80
N VAL A 398 -9.25 3.94 11.83
CA VAL A 398 -9.23 5.40 12.05
C VAL A 398 -10.56 5.88 12.63
N MET A 399 -11.68 5.45 12.02
CA MET A 399 -13.03 5.80 12.46
C MET A 399 -13.27 5.35 13.91
N LYS A 400 -12.83 4.13 14.26
CA LYS A 400 -12.96 3.60 15.62
C LYS A 400 -12.08 4.32 16.64
N ILE A 401 -10.81 4.62 16.30
CA ILE A 401 -9.89 5.35 17.19
C ILE A 401 -10.42 6.76 17.50
N PHE A 402 -10.96 7.46 16.50
CA PHE A 402 -11.50 8.81 16.68
C PHE A 402 -12.99 8.84 17.07
N ASN A 403 -13.60 7.68 17.27
CA ASN A 403 -15.01 7.53 17.63
C ASN A 403 -15.94 8.31 16.67
N LEU A 404 -15.76 8.05 15.37
CA LEU A 404 -16.51 8.64 14.28
C LEU A 404 -17.48 7.61 13.69
N GLU A 405 -18.61 8.10 13.19
CA GLU A 405 -19.59 7.28 12.47
C GLU A 405 -19.80 7.84 11.07
N TYR A 406 -19.46 7.04 10.06
CA TYR A 406 -19.75 7.31 8.66
C TYR A 406 -19.69 5.99 7.90
N ASN A 407 -20.63 5.78 6.97
CA ASN A 407 -20.65 4.61 6.11
C ASN A 407 -20.07 4.98 4.74
N PHE A 408 -18.83 4.58 4.49
CA PHE A 408 -18.17 4.81 3.20
C PHE A 408 -18.60 3.79 2.15
N SER A 409 -18.65 2.52 2.56
CA SER A 409 -18.97 1.38 1.72
C SER A 409 -19.26 0.14 2.55
N LYS A 410 -19.86 -0.88 1.94
CA LYS A 410 -19.99 -2.21 2.56
C LYS A 410 -18.63 -2.83 2.91
N ARG A 411 -17.55 -2.44 2.21
CA ARG A 411 -16.19 -2.92 2.51
C ARG A 411 -15.68 -2.35 3.83
N THR A 412 -15.92 -1.07 4.13
CA THR A 412 -15.55 -0.49 5.44
C THR A 412 -16.36 -1.05 6.60
N GLU A 413 -17.64 -1.37 6.39
CA GLU A 413 -18.44 -2.06 7.41
C GLU A 413 -17.93 -3.47 7.69
N TRP A 414 -17.40 -4.13 6.66
CA TRP A 414 -16.93 -5.51 6.74
C TRP A 414 -15.48 -5.64 7.20
N ALA A 415 -14.61 -4.69 6.89
CA ALA A 415 -13.19 -4.78 7.19
C ALA A 415 -12.91 -4.96 8.69
N ALA A 416 -11.94 -5.81 9.03
CA ALA A 416 -11.52 -5.98 10.41
C ALA A 416 -10.77 -4.73 10.91
N THR A 417 -10.83 -4.44 12.22
CA THR A 417 -10.06 -3.35 12.83
C THR A 417 -8.93 -3.88 13.69
N PHE A 418 -7.87 -3.09 13.86
CA PHE A 418 -6.70 -3.47 14.65
C PHE A 418 -6.38 -2.49 15.78
N ASP A 419 -7.35 -1.71 16.23
CA ASP A 419 -7.22 -0.80 17.37
C ASP A 419 -6.93 -1.53 18.70
N ASP A 420 -7.32 -2.80 18.81
CA ASP A 420 -7.14 -3.62 20.01
C ASP A 420 -5.68 -4.01 20.26
N ILE A 421 -4.80 -3.90 19.26
CA ILE A 421 -3.35 -4.12 19.45
C ILE A 421 -2.71 -3.01 20.30
N ILE A 422 -3.40 -1.88 20.48
CA ILE A 422 -3.04 -0.77 21.38
C ILE A 422 -3.55 -1.12 22.79
N ASN A 423 -3.04 -2.21 23.34
CA ASN A 423 -3.55 -2.80 24.59
C ASN A 423 -2.75 -2.43 25.85
N ARG A 424 -1.55 -1.88 25.70
CA ARG A 424 -0.66 -1.55 26.83
C ARG A 424 -1.23 -0.51 27.79
N THR A 425 -0.83 -0.61 29.06
CA THR A 425 -1.16 0.37 30.11
C THR A 425 -0.17 1.53 30.19
N SER A 426 1.04 1.35 29.66
CA SER A 426 2.08 2.39 29.55
C SER A 426 2.87 2.24 28.24
N PRO A 427 3.36 3.35 27.66
CA PRO A 427 4.15 3.29 26.45
C PRO A 427 5.47 2.57 26.73
N ARG A 428 5.97 1.85 25.74
CA ARG A 428 7.29 1.23 25.73
C ARG A 428 8.38 2.29 25.73
N THR A 429 9.42 2.03 26.49
CA THR A 429 10.63 2.86 26.56
C THR A 429 11.80 2.29 25.79
N ASP A 430 11.66 1.07 25.26
CA ASP A 430 12.68 0.29 24.55
C ASP A 430 12.53 0.35 23.02
N CYS A 431 11.61 1.17 22.48
CA CYS A 431 11.45 1.33 21.04
C CYS A 431 12.73 1.91 20.42
N PRO A 432 13.24 1.36 19.30
CA PRO A 432 14.50 1.79 18.68
C PRO A 432 14.56 3.30 18.50
N THR A 433 15.64 3.94 18.94
CA THR A 433 15.85 5.39 18.73
C THR A 433 16.51 5.67 17.40
N GLN A 434 17.28 4.71 16.89
CA GLN A 434 17.94 4.74 15.60
C GLN A 434 17.84 3.36 14.95
N LEU A 435 17.54 3.35 13.66
CA LEU A 435 17.55 2.16 12.81
C LEU A 435 18.88 2.08 12.04
N ALA A 436 19.13 0.93 11.41
CA ALA A 436 20.35 0.68 10.62
C ALA A 436 20.65 1.84 9.64
N TYR A 437 21.92 2.15 9.45
CA TYR A 437 22.32 3.17 8.48
C TYR A 437 22.24 2.59 7.06
N ILE A 438 21.43 3.20 6.21
CA ILE A 438 21.43 2.93 4.77
C ILE A 438 22.37 3.96 4.12
N PRO A 439 23.46 3.56 3.46
CA PRO A 439 24.36 4.51 2.80
C PRO A 439 23.65 5.21 1.64
N PRO A 440 23.93 6.50 1.36
CA PRO A 440 23.46 7.18 0.16
C PRO A 440 23.85 6.42 -1.11
N PRO A 441 23.07 6.55 -2.18
CA PRO A 441 23.34 5.87 -3.44
C PRO A 441 24.65 6.37 -4.04
N THR A 442 25.46 5.44 -4.52
CA THR A 442 26.72 5.71 -5.22
C THR A 442 26.45 6.25 -6.62
N LYS A 443 27.44 6.93 -7.23
CA LYS A 443 27.30 7.42 -8.62
C LYS A 443 26.92 6.32 -9.63
N PRO A 444 27.48 5.09 -9.57
CA PRO A 444 27.04 3.99 -10.42
C PRO A 444 25.58 3.57 -10.17
N GLU A 445 25.14 3.47 -8.91
CA GLU A 445 23.74 3.15 -8.57
C GLU A 445 22.78 4.21 -9.13
N VAL A 446 23.11 5.50 -8.95
CA VAL A 446 22.35 6.60 -9.56
C VAL A 446 22.33 6.47 -11.09
N ALA A 447 23.47 6.22 -11.73
CA ALA A 447 23.52 6.07 -13.19
C ALA A 447 22.66 4.91 -13.69
N GLN A 448 22.61 3.81 -12.93
CA GLN A 448 21.77 2.64 -13.20
C GLN A 448 20.28 2.99 -13.08
N ILE A 449 19.86 3.64 -11.98
CA ILE A 449 18.48 4.09 -11.78
C ILE A 449 18.05 5.00 -12.94
N TYR A 450 18.88 5.99 -13.29
CA TYR A 450 18.59 6.92 -14.39
C TYR A 450 18.48 6.25 -15.77
N SER A 451 19.06 5.06 -15.94
CA SER A 451 18.99 4.29 -17.20
C SER A 451 17.76 3.40 -17.31
N ARG A 452 17.00 3.22 -16.21
CA ARG A 452 15.77 2.43 -16.20
C ARG A 452 14.66 3.13 -16.97
N ASN A 453 13.74 2.32 -17.47
CA ASN A 453 12.52 2.81 -18.10
C ASN A 453 11.69 3.58 -17.09
N ILE A 454 10.94 4.57 -17.56
CA ILE A 454 9.98 5.28 -16.72
C ILE A 454 8.58 4.73 -16.95
N LYS A 455 7.74 4.74 -15.90
CA LYS A 455 6.37 4.23 -15.93
C LYS A 455 5.57 4.81 -17.12
N PRO A 456 4.73 4.01 -17.80
CA PRO A 456 3.86 4.49 -18.88
C PRO A 456 2.96 5.66 -18.49
N THR A 457 2.46 5.67 -17.24
CA THR A 457 1.65 6.75 -16.67
C THR A 457 2.38 8.10 -16.69
N VAL A 458 3.69 8.10 -16.39
CA VAL A 458 4.53 9.30 -16.44
C VAL A 458 4.72 9.76 -17.88
N VAL A 459 4.94 8.83 -18.83
CA VAL A 459 5.02 9.16 -20.26
C VAL A 459 3.72 9.80 -20.75
N SER A 460 2.57 9.28 -20.35
CA SER A 460 1.25 9.84 -20.65
C SER A 460 1.08 11.25 -20.08
N LYS A 461 1.51 11.49 -18.83
CA LYS A 461 1.53 12.83 -18.22
C LYS A 461 2.39 13.81 -19.02
N VAL A 462 3.60 13.42 -19.42
CA VAL A 462 4.48 14.26 -20.24
C VAL A 462 3.82 14.62 -21.58
N LYS A 463 3.24 13.63 -22.28
CA LYS A 463 2.53 13.87 -23.54
C LYS A 463 1.39 14.87 -23.37
N ARG A 464 0.63 14.79 -22.28
CA ARG A 464 -0.42 15.75 -21.95
C ARG A 464 0.14 17.15 -21.70
N MET A 465 1.17 17.28 -20.87
CA MET A 465 1.83 18.56 -20.61
C MET A 465 2.34 19.20 -21.92
N CYS A 466 2.95 18.41 -22.79
CA CYS A 466 3.39 18.88 -24.10
C CYS A 466 2.22 19.39 -24.96
N LYS A 467 1.08 18.69 -24.96
CA LYS A 467 -0.11 19.12 -25.70
C LYS A 467 -0.70 20.43 -25.15
N GLU A 468 -0.69 20.61 -23.83
CA GLU A 468 -1.28 21.77 -23.15
C GLU A 468 -0.38 23.01 -23.21
N TYR A 469 0.92 22.85 -22.93
CA TYR A 469 1.85 23.96 -22.74
C TYR A 469 2.83 24.17 -23.90
N ARG A 470 3.01 23.17 -24.77
CA ARG A 470 3.98 23.20 -25.88
C ARG A 470 3.41 22.63 -27.18
N SER A 471 2.15 22.94 -27.46
CA SER A 471 1.41 22.45 -28.64
C SER A 471 2.10 22.73 -29.99
N ASN A 472 2.96 23.75 -30.05
CA ASN A 472 3.75 24.13 -31.22
C ASN A 472 5.12 23.43 -31.34
N ASP A 473 5.54 22.65 -30.34
CA ASP A 473 6.77 21.86 -30.39
C ASP A 473 6.45 20.42 -30.82
N PRO A 474 6.69 20.04 -32.08
CA PRO A 474 6.39 18.71 -32.59
C PRO A 474 7.30 17.62 -32.00
N HIS A 475 8.33 17.96 -31.22
CA HIS A 475 9.26 17.02 -30.60
C HIS A 475 9.02 16.84 -29.09
N CYS A 476 8.17 17.66 -28.46
CA CYS A 476 7.89 17.59 -27.04
C CYS A 476 7.35 16.20 -26.64
N GLY A 477 7.98 15.56 -25.65
CA GLY A 477 7.55 14.29 -25.08
C GLY A 477 7.74 13.05 -25.96
N LYS A 478 8.25 13.17 -27.19
CA LYS A 478 8.37 12.02 -28.12
C LYS A 478 9.47 11.01 -27.77
N ASN A 479 10.48 11.41 -27.01
CA ASN A 479 11.66 10.60 -26.70
C ASN A 479 11.81 10.27 -25.21
N ILE A 480 10.73 10.37 -24.42
CA ILE A 480 10.79 10.02 -23.00
C ILE A 480 10.66 8.51 -22.85
N LYS A 481 11.76 7.85 -22.51
CA LYS A 481 11.80 6.40 -22.26
C LYS A 481 12.35 6.06 -20.90
N THR A 482 13.34 6.82 -20.44
CA THR A 482 14.06 6.57 -19.20
C THR A 482 13.85 7.69 -18.18
N PHE A 483 14.20 7.43 -16.93
CA PHE A 483 14.28 8.48 -15.90
C PHE A 483 15.22 9.62 -16.32
N ARG A 484 16.31 9.32 -17.03
CA ARG A 484 17.21 10.35 -17.58
C ARG A 484 16.52 11.25 -18.59
N ASP A 485 15.71 10.68 -19.49
CA ASP A 485 14.97 11.47 -20.47
C ASP A 485 13.95 12.36 -19.76
N TYR A 486 13.27 11.83 -18.74
CA TYR A 486 12.30 12.57 -17.94
C TYR A 486 12.94 13.71 -17.14
N ALA A 487 14.05 13.46 -16.45
CA ALA A 487 14.81 14.51 -15.75
C ALA A 487 15.23 15.62 -16.73
N SER A 488 15.73 15.24 -17.92
CA SER A 488 16.13 16.19 -18.96
C SER A 488 14.93 17.03 -19.44
N PHE A 489 13.76 16.40 -19.58
CA PHE A 489 12.52 17.09 -19.92
C PHE A 489 12.11 18.11 -18.85
N LEU A 490 12.07 17.71 -17.57
CA LEU A 490 11.72 18.60 -16.46
C LEU A 490 12.66 19.81 -16.35
N GLU A 491 13.97 19.63 -16.56
CA GLU A 491 14.93 20.73 -16.58
C GLU A 491 14.65 21.77 -17.67
N ILE A 492 14.18 21.32 -18.84
CA ILE A 492 13.78 22.21 -19.95
C ILE A 492 12.50 22.97 -19.58
N GLU A 493 11.49 22.28 -19.06
CA GLU A 493 10.22 22.91 -18.67
C GLU A 493 10.41 23.95 -17.56
N MET A 494 11.23 23.65 -16.54
CA MET A 494 11.55 24.60 -15.48
C MET A 494 12.22 25.87 -16.00
N LYS A 495 13.14 25.75 -16.98
CA LYS A 495 13.77 26.91 -17.61
C LYS A 495 12.75 27.78 -18.36
N HIS A 496 11.80 27.16 -19.05
CA HIS A 496 10.73 27.87 -19.75
C HIS A 496 9.74 28.58 -18.82
N LEU A 497 9.42 28.00 -17.65
CA LEU A 497 8.54 28.66 -16.67
C LEU A 497 9.22 29.81 -15.91
N SER A 498 10.55 29.83 -15.88
CA SER A 498 11.35 30.89 -15.24
C SER A 498 11.72 32.06 -16.16
N SER A 499 11.41 31.97 -17.45
CA SER A 499 11.64 32.99 -18.49
C SER A 499 10.33 33.64 -18.91
#